data_AF-A0A8J8FWA1-F1
#
_entry.id   AF-A0A8J8FWA1-F1
#
_cell.length_a   1.000
_cell.length_b   1.000
_cell.length_c   1.000
_cell.angle_alpha   90.00
_cell.angle_beta   90.00
_cell.angle_gamma   90.00
#
_symmetry.space_group_name_H-M   'P 1'
#
loop_
_entity.id
_entity.type
_entity.pdbx_description
1 polymer ?
#
loop_
_entity_poly.entity_id
_entity_poly.type
_entity_poly.pdbx_seq_one_letter_code
_entity_poly.pdbx_strand_id
1 'polypeptide(L)'
;MWRTKIIYKRIAMRYVKLVNDYIKNDYEVVGMIGIDGSPTCGVAKTLDLSKFDSLADINPKEIDRIKFNNFIYENLLKEGEGLYTKILREKLERTEIHILFLSHNLIDEMRGIKCEIVLENT
;
A
#
# COMPACT_ATOMS: atom_id res chain seq x y z
N MET A 1 -16.76 -2.90 5.79
CA MET A 1 -15.67 -3.35 4.89
C MET A 1 -16.09 -3.92 3.53
N TRP A 2 -17.27 -4.54 3.36
CA TRP A 2 -17.66 -5.20 2.09
C TRP A 2 -17.72 -4.26 0.88
N ARG A 3 -18.32 -3.07 1.03
CA ARG A 3 -18.41 -2.06 -0.04
C ARG A 3 -17.02 -1.62 -0.54
N THR A 4 -16.08 -1.40 0.38
CA THR A 4 -14.68 -1.05 0.05
C THR A 4 -14.02 -2.13 -0.81
N LYS A 5 -14.18 -3.41 -0.43
CA LYS A 5 -13.65 -4.54 -1.22
C LYS A 5 -14.22 -4.57 -2.64
N ILE A 6 -15.51 -4.27 -2.83
CA ILE A 6 -16.12 -4.21 -4.17
C ILE A 6 -15.51 -3.09 -5.00
N ILE A 7 -15.38 -1.89 -4.41
CA ILE A 7 -14.80 -0.73 -5.10
C ILE A 7 -13.35 -1.05 -5.49
N TYR A 8 -12.55 -1.60 -4.57
CA TYR A 8 -11.16 -1.97 -4.84
C TYR A 8 -11.02 -3.05 -5.89
N LYS A 9 -11.90 -4.06 -5.91
CA LYS A 9 -11.94 -5.02 -7.02
C LYS A 9 -12.17 -4.33 -8.37
N ARG A 10 -13.08 -3.35 -8.45
CA ARG A 10 -13.33 -2.61 -9.70
C ARG A 10 -12.12 -1.77 -10.11
N ILE A 11 -11.46 -1.11 -9.17
CA ILE A 11 -10.25 -0.31 -9.43
C ILE A 11 -9.09 -1.22 -9.87
N ALA A 12 -8.88 -2.34 -9.18
CA ALA A 12 -7.85 -3.32 -9.52
C ALA A 12 -8.06 -3.89 -10.93
N MET A 13 -9.30 -4.22 -11.32
CA MET A 13 -9.57 -4.68 -12.69
C MET A 13 -9.25 -3.62 -13.75
N ARG A 14 -9.46 -2.33 -13.45
CA ARG A 14 -9.05 -1.24 -14.37
C ARG A 14 -7.54 -1.15 -14.49
N TYR A 15 -6.82 -1.32 -13.38
CA TYR A 15 -5.36 -1.35 -13.38
C TYR A 15 -4.81 -2.54 -14.18
N VAL A 16 -5.34 -3.75 -13.96
CA VAL A 16 -4.96 -4.93 -14.75
C VAL A 16 -5.18 -4.72 -16.24
N LYS A 17 -6.32 -4.11 -16.62
CA LYS A 17 -6.58 -3.75 -18.01
C LYS A 17 -5.52 -2.78 -18.55
N LEU A 18 -5.18 -1.75 -17.78
CA LEU A 18 -4.16 -0.77 -18.16
C LEU A 18 -2.79 -1.44 -18.38
N VAL A 19 -2.34 -2.29 -17.45
CA VAL A 19 -1.07 -3.02 -17.58
C VAL A 19 -1.08 -3.91 -18.82
N ASN A 20 -2.17 -4.63 -19.05
CA ASN A 20 -2.32 -5.47 -20.23
C ASN A 20 -2.33 -4.66 -21.53
N ASP A 21 -2.90 -3.45 -21.53
CA ASP A 21 -2.89 -2.55 -22.68
C ASP A 21 -1.45 -2.07 -22.97
N TYR A 22 -0.63 -1.79 -21.95
CA TYR A 22 0.80 -1.51 -22.14
C TYR A 22 1.55 -2.70 -22.75
N ILE A 23 1.38 -3.89 -22.18
CA ILE A 23 2.04 -5.13 -22.66
C ILE A 23 1.67 -5.41 -24.13
N LYS A 24 0.40 -5.21 -24.51
CA LYS A 24 -0.08 -5.39 -25.89
C LYS A 24 0.49 -4.41 -26.91
N ASN A 25 1.06 -3.30 -26.44
CA ASN A 25 1.69 -2.29 -27.27
C ASN A 25 3.23 -2.30 -27.10
N ASP A 26 3.78 -3.48 -26.77
CA ASP A 26 5.22 -3.72 -26.65
C ASP A 26 5.93 -2.88 -25.57
N TYR A 27 5.19 -2.41 -24.56
CA TYR A 27 5.77 -1.78 -23.38
C TYR A 27 6.03 -2.80 -22.28
N GLU A 28 7.15 -2.63 -21.57
CA GLU A 28 7.44 -3.32 -20.32
C GLU A 28 6.84 -2.54 -19.14
N VAL A 29 6.07 -3.23 -18.31
CA VAL A 29 5.62 -2.70 -17.01
C VAL A 29 6.50 -3.31 -15.92
N VAL A 30 7.56 -2.59 -15.55
CA VAL A 30 8.56 -3.06 -14.59
C VAL A 30 7.99 -3.33 -13.19
N GLY A 31 6.95 -2.60 -12.78
CA GLY A 31 6.39 -2.77 -11.46
C GLY A 31 5.36 -1.72 -11.07
N MET A 32 4.87 -1.84 -9.84
CA MET A 32 4.11 -0.82 -9.14
C MET A 32 4.81 -0.44 -7.84
N ILE A 33 4.65 0.82 -7.46
CA ILE A 33 5.17 1.34 -6.20
C ILE A 33 3.97 1.58 -5.28
N GLY A 34 3.94 0.88 -4.15
CA GLY A 34 3.02 1.15 -3.05
C GLY A 34 3.71 1.91 -1.92
N ILE A 35 2.95 2.23 -0.88
CA ILE A 35 3.43 3.03 0.27
C ILE A 35 3.28 2.19 1.52
N ASP A 36 4.40 1.75 2.09
CA ASP A 36 4.39 1.02 3.35
C ASP A 36 3.90 1.90 4.49
N GLY A 37 3.16 1.30 5.42
CA GLY A 37 2.43 2.04 6.46
C GLY A 37 1.09 2.61 5.98
N SER A 38 0.72 2.43 4.71
CA SER A 38 -0.64 2.71 4.23
C SER A 38 -1.56 1.50 4.45
N PRO A 39 -2.77 1.69 5.03
CA PRO A 39 -3.75 0.60 5.19
C PRO A 39 -4.26 0.05 3.85
N THR A 40 -4.14 0.85 2.77
CA THR A 40 -4.66 0.49 1.45
C THR A 40 -3.56 0.06 0.50
N CYS A 41 -2.46 0.82 0.44
CA CYS A 41 -1.41 0.68 -0.55
C CYS A 41 -0.11 0.06 -0.02
N GLY A 42 -0.08 -0.37 1.25
CA GLY A 42 1.05 -1.08 1.83
C GLY A 42 1.43 -2.31 1.01
N VAL A 43 2.73 -2.53 0.82
CA VAL A 43 3.24 -3.69 0.06
C VAL A 43 3.83 -4.71 1.02
N ALA A 44 4.77 -4.29 1.86
CA ALA A 44 5.34 -5.13 2.90
C ALA A 44 4.75 -4.81 4.28
N LYS A 45 4.35 -3.54 4.51
CA LYS A 45 3.81 -3.09 5.80
C LYS A 45 2.51 -2.32 5.63
N THR A 46 1.58 -2.54 6.55
CA THR A 46 0.23 -1.94 6.55
C THR A 46 -0.20 -1.56 7.96
N LEU A 47 -1.34 -0.88 8.10
CA LEU A 47 -1.94 -0.59 9.41
C LEU A 47 -2.98 -1.64 9.78
N ASP A 48 -2.99 -2.01 11.05
CA ASP A 48 -3.96 -2.92 11.65
C ASP A 48 -5.25 -2.19 11.99
N LEU A 49 -6.18 -2.17 11.02
CA LEU A 49 -7.46 -1.49 11.17
C LEU A 49 -8.33 -2.04 12.31
N SER A 50 -8.10 -3.27 12.79
CA SER A 50 -8.83 -3.83 13.94
C SER A 50 -8.46 -3.15 15.26
N LYS A 51 -7.29 -2.51 15.31
CA LYS A 51 -6.78 -1.80 16.50
C LYS A 51 -7.04 -0.30 16.46
N PHE A 52 -7.77 0.20 15.46
CA PHE A 52 -8.08 1.63 15.33
C PHE A 52 -8.86 2.19 16.52
N ASP A 53 -9.59 1.36 17.26
CA ASP A 53 -10.30 1.79 18.48
C ASP A 53 -9.35 2.35 19.54
N SER A 54 -8.07 1.97 19.53
CA SER A 54 -7.03 2.57 20.40
C SER A 54 -6.80 4.06 20.14
N LEU A 55 -7.28 4.60 19.01
CA LEU A 55 -7.23 6.04 18.75
C LEU A 55 -8.22 6.84 19.59
N ALA A 56 -9.23 6.19 20.19
CA ALA A 56 -10.20 6.85 21.05
C ALA A 56 -9.58 7.42 22.34
N ASP A 57 -8.43 6.87 22.76
CA ASP A 57 -7.72 7.29 23.99
C ASP A 57 -6.87 8.56 23.78
N ILE A 58 -6.78 9.05 22.55
CA ILE A 58 -5.99 10.23 22.22
C ILE A 58 -6.74 11.51 22.63
N ASN A 59 -6.10 12.35 23.44
CA ASN A 59 -6.58 13.70 23.71
C ASN A 59 -6.40 14.62 22.48
N PRO A 60 -7.49 15.09 21.83
CA PRO A 60 -7.39 15.92 20.62
C PRO A 60 -6.72 17.28 20.84
N LYS A 61 -6.63 17.75 22.09
CA LYS A 61 -6.00 19.03 22.43
C LYS A 61 -4.49 18.95 22.56
N GLU A 62 -3.94 17.75 22.76
CA GLU A 62 -2.50 17.53 22.99
C GLU A 62 -1.78 16.93 21.79
N ILE A 63 -2.55 16.58 20.75
CA ILE A 63 -2.04 15.93 19.56
C ILE A 63 -1.66 16.93 18.49
N ASP A 64 -0.52 16.66 17.86
CA ASP A 64 -0.09 17.29 16.62
C ASP A 64 0.16 16.20 15.56
N ARG A 65 0.53 16.63 14.35
CA ARG A 65 0.83 15.74 13.23
C ARG A 65 1.90 14.69 13.58
N ILE A 66 2.96 15.10 14.28
CA ILE A 66 4.10 14.23 14.59
C ILE A 66 3.68 13.19 15.63
N LYS A 67 3.04 13.62 16.72
CA LYS A 67 2.55 12.74 17.78
C LYS A 67 1.52 11.74 17.27
N PHE A 68 0.58 12.19 16.42
CA PHE A 68 -0.40 11.29 15.80
C PHE A 68 0.26 10.23 14.94
N ASN A 69 1.18 10.63 14.07
CA ASN A 69 1.86 9.70 13.20
C ASN A 69 2.70 8.69 13.98
N ASN A 70 3.46 9.14 14.98
CA ASN A 70 4.22 8.25 15.85
C ASN A 70 3.30 7.25 16.55
N PHE A 71 2.21 7.72 17.15
CA PHE A 71 1.23 6.83 17.78
C PHE A 71 0.68 5.78 16.79
N ILE A 72 0.25 6.21 15.60
CA ILE A 72 -0.29 5.34 14.56
C ILE A 72 0.73 4.26 14.19
N TYR A 73 1.96 4.64 13.86
CA TYR A 73 2.94 3.68 13.37
C TYR A 73 3.55 2.81 14.48
N GLU A 74 3.62 3.29 15.73
CA GLU A 74 4.10 2.48 16.85
C GLU A 74 3.08 1.43 17.28
N ASN A 75 1.77 1.73 17.20
CA ASN A 75 0.73 0.86 17.76
C ASN A 75 -0.01 0.04 16.71
N LEU A 76 -0.13 0.55 15.49
CA LEU A 76 -0.98 -0.03 14.44
C LEU A 76 -0.19 -0.63 13.29
N LEU A 77 1.10 -0.33 13.13
CA LEU A 77 1.87 -0.91 12.03
C LEU A 77 2.02 -2.42 12.20
N LYS A 78 1.85 -3.15 11.11
CA LYS A 78 2.10 -4.58 11.03
C LYS A 78 2.67 -4.98 9.67
N GLU A 79 3.32 -6.12 9.65
CA GLU A 79 3.72 -6.78 8.40
C GLU A 79 2.48 -7.23 7.61
N GLY A 80 2.59 -7.16 6.28
CA GLY A 80 1.58 -7.56 5.32
C GLY A 80 1.08 -6.42 4.43
N GLU A 81 0.20 -6.81 3.52
CA GLU A 81 -0.28 -5.94 2.46
C GLU A 81 -1.46 -5.06 2.87
N GLY A 82 -1.49 -3.86 2.30
CA GLY A 82 -2.68 -3.03 2.28
C GLY A 82 -3.83 -3.71 1.52
N LEU A 83 -5.06 -3.36 1.89
CA LEU A 83 -6.25 -4.03 1.35
C LEU A 83 -6.35 -3.94 -0.18
N TYR A 84 -5.96 -2.80 -0.77
CA TYR A 84 -5.98 -2.63 -2.22
C TYR A 84 -4.84 -3.40 -2.88
N THR A 85 -3.60 -3.30 -2.36
CA THR A 85 -2.44 -4.05 -2.86
C THR A 85 -2.72 -5.54 -2.94
N LYS A 86 -3.26 -6.12 -1.86
CA LYS A 86 -3.65 -7.54 -1.84
C LYS A 86 -4.63 -7.90 -2.94
N ILE A 87 -5.71 -7.12 -3.08
CA ILE A 87 -6.74 -7.34 -4.11
C ILE A 87 -6.12 -7.20 -5.51
N LEU A 88 -5.22 -6.25 -5.70
CA LEU A 88 -4.56 -6.03 -6.98
C LEU A 88 -3.63 -7.19 -7.34
N ARG A 89 -2.80 -7.67 -6.40
CA ARG A 89 -1.94 -8.84 -6.60
C ARG A 89 -2.75 -10.07 -6.98
N GLU A 90 -3.79 -10.39 -6.21
CA GLU A 90 -4.70 -11.50 -6.51
C GLU A 90 -5.33 -11.40 -7.91
N LYS A 91 -5.48 -10.18 -8.45
CA LYS A 91 -6.04 -9.96 -9.80
C LYS A 91 -4.99 -10.11 -10.89
N LEU A 92 -3.78 -9.62 -10.69
CA LEU A 92 -2.67 -9.75 -11.63
C LEU A 92 -2.25 -11.23 -11.78
N GLU A 93 -2.16 -11.96 -10.67
CA GLU A 93 -1.85 -13.40 -10.64
C GLU A 93 -2.86 -14.23 -11.45
N ARG A 94 -4.16 -13.91 -11.34
CA ARG A 94 -5.22 -14.59 -12.11
C ARG A 94 -5.18 -14.30 -13.60
N THR A 95 -4.46 -13.27 -14.02
CA THR A 95 -4.27 -12.91 -15.42
C THR A 95 -2.88 -13.26 -15.94
N GLU A 96 -2.08 -14.00 -15.16
CA GLU A 96 -0.69 -14.36 -15.49
C GLU A 96 0.19 -13.14 -15.83
N ILE A 97 -0.14 -11.98 -15.26
CA ILE A 97 0.65 -10.76 -15.39
C ILE A 97 1.57 -10.68 -14.17
N HIS A 98 2.87 -10.77 -14.42
CA HIS A 98 3.91 -10.68 -13.41
C HIS A 98 4.58 -9.33 -13.49
N ILE A 99 4.43 -8.52 -12.44
CA ILE A 99 5.13 -7.24 -12.27
C ILE A 99 5.69 -7.14 -10.86
N LEU A 100 6.74 -6.36 -10.66
CA LEU A 100 7.30 -6.14 -9.33
C LEU A 100 6.36 -5.31 -8.45
N PHE A 101 6.31 -5.63 -7.16
CA PHE A 101 5.64 -4.82 -6.16
C PHE A 101 6.71 -4.22 -5.25
N LEU A 102 6.97 -2.93 -5.46
CA LEU A 102 7.99 -2.18 -4.75
C LEU A 102 7.32 -1.31 -3.70
N SER A 103 8.02 -1.04 -2.60
CA SER A 103 7.49 -0.22 -1.52
C SER A 103 8.33 1.03 -1.31
N HIS A 104 7.63 2.14 -1.07
CA HIS A 104 8.21 3.33 -0.51
C HIS A 104 7.98 3.32 1.00
N ASN A 105 9.06 3.43 1.78
CA ASN A 105 9.00 3.42 3.23
C ASN A 105 8.67 4.83 3.77
N LEU A 106 7.37 5.06 3.98
CA LEU A 106 6.86 6.34 4.50
C LEU A 106 7.37 6.67 5.90
N ILE A 107 7.61 5.67 6.75
CA ILE A 107 8.03 5.88 8.13
C ILE A 107 9.45 6.45 8.18
N ASP A 108 10.34 5.90 7.36
CA ASP A 108 11.72 6.40 7.24
C ASP A 108 11.75 7.76 6.56
N GLU A 109 10.95 7.99 5.52
CA GLU A 109 10.81 9.31 4.88
C GLU A 109 10.39 10.39 5.90
N MET A 110 9.43 10.08 6.77
CA MET A 110 8.96 11.01 7.80
C MET A 110 10.02 11.35 8.85
N ARG A 111 11.05 10.52 8.98
CA ARG A 111 12.24 10.76 9.81
C ARG A 111 13.36 11.49 9.04
N GLY A 112 13.12 11.86 7.79
CA GLY A 112 14.09 12.50 6.91
C GLY A 112 15.08 11.53 6.27
N ILE A 113 14.83 10.21 6.35
CA ILE A 113 15.66 9.20 5.73
C ILE A 113 15.17 9.01 4.28
N LYS A 114 16.08 9.19 3.32
CA LYS A 114 15.75 8.98 1.91
C LYS A 114 15.46 7.49 1.66
N CYS A 115 14.29 7.20 1.08
CA CYS A 115 13.98 5.87 0.57
C CYS A 115 14.44 5.78 -0.88
N GLU A 116 15.25 4.77 -1.21
CA GLU A 116 15.61 4.45 -2.58
C GLU A 116 14.80 3.25 -3.07
N ILE A 117 14.16 3.43 -4.23
CA ILE A 117 13.44 2.35 -4.89
C ILE A 117 14.42 1.73 -5.88
N VAL A 118 14.92 0.55 -5.53
CA VAL A 118 15.84 -0.21 -6.37
C VAL A 118 15.00 -1.12 -7.25
N LEU A 119 15.11 -0.94 -8.56
CA LEU A 119 14.66 -1.93 -9.53
C LEU A 119 15.75 -3.01 -9.55
N GLU A 120 15.48 -4.19 -9.00
CA GLU A 120 16.35 -5.33 -9.25
C GLU A 120 16.28 -5.60 -10.76
N ASN A 121 17.42 -5.52 -11.45
CA ASN A 121 17.48 -5.75 -12.89
C ASN A 121 17.02 -7.18 -13.17
N THR A 122 15.91 -7.32 -13.90
CA THR A 122 15.39 -8.58 -14.44
C THR A 122 16.30 -9.17 -15.52
#